data_AF-A0A1M6LLJ0-F1
#
_entry.id   AF-A0A1M6LLJ0-F1
#
_cell.length_a   1.000
_cell.length_b   1.000
_cell.length_c   1.000
_cell.angle_alpha   90.00
_cell.angle_beta   90.00
_cell.angle_gamma   90.00
#
_symmetry.space_group_name_H-M   'P 1'
#
loop_
_entity.id
_entity.type
_entity.pdbx_description
1 polymer ?
#
loop_
_entity_poly.entity_id
_entity_poly.type
_entity_poly.pdbx_seq_one_letter_code
_entity_poly.pdbx_strand_id
1 'polypeptide(L)'
;MMSENDCIPDSIHGVSRLVNTARIKNIGTVRIGMAGDDRDEVIQARAQRLKAYREAAGFRFAAEAARRYRWVEPTYRSHENGTRPIGDDDADRYAIGFSRPGRKITGKDIMYGPAETPADPSESGILRVPVVGMIGAGAVVEPEFEQVPEGGIYEVELPYAVPEDLIAFQVEGDSMMPRYDDGDVILVWKDQKRSLESFYGEEAAVRTHDGRRYIKTILYGKTRQTVNLQSFNAKLIEGVRIEWIGEIYSTIRAGQVHRLTKRDRARKPVAKRPSAAKGAHK
;
A
#
# COMPACT_ATOMS: atom_id res chain seq x y z
N MET A 1 -23.89 43.74 54.45
CA MET A 1 -24.21 42.54 55.26
C MET A 1 -25.12 41.70 54.40
N MET A 2 -24.56 40.70 53.69
CA MET A 2 -24.61 39.27 54.06
C MET A 2 -26.08 38.79 54.12
N SER A 3 -26.53 37.82 53.32
CA SER A 3 -25.90 36.52 53.07
C SER A 3 -26.48 35.82 51.83
N GLU A 4 -25.60 35.11 51.14
CA GLU A 4 -25.87 33.98 50.23
C GLU A 4 -26.69 32.87 50.92
N ASN A 5 -27.49 32.14 50.13
CA ASN A 5 -27.69 30.69 50.29
C ASN A 5 -28.39 30.11 49.04
N ASP A 6 -27.56 29.53 48.18
CA ASP A 6 -27.69 28.24 47.48
C ASP A 6 -29.07 27.59 47.32
N CYS A 7 -29.47 27.45 46.05
CA CYS A 7 -30.17 26.26 45.55
C CYS A 7 -29.68 25.94 44.13
N ILE A 8 -28.81 24.93 44.03
CA ILE A 8 -28.46 24.24 42.77
C ILE A 8 -29.64 23.34 42.38
N PRO A 9 -29.95 23.22 41.08
CA PRO A 9 -30.07 21.89 40.54
C PRO A 9 -29.24 21.69 39.26
N ASP A 10 -28.79 20.45 39.17
CA ASP A 10 -27.84 19.90 38.23
C ASP A 10 -28.28 19.93 36.77
N SER A 11 -27.23 19.84 35.95
CA SER A 11 -27.21 19.10 34.69
C SER A 11 -27.47 19.93 33.43
N ILE A 12 -26.33 20.22 32.82
CA ILE A 12 -26.06 20.66 31.46
C ILE A 12 -26.90 19.83 30.48
N HIS A 13 -27.80 20.46 29.72
CA HIS A 13 -28.12 20.09 28.33
C HIS A 13 -28.85 21.26 27.66
N GLY A 14 -28.20 21.89 26.68
CA GLY A 14 -28.89 22.86 25.84
C GLY A 14 -27.98 23.80 25.07
N VAL A 15 -27.37 23.33 23.97
CA VAL A 15 -26.96 24.24 22.88
C VAL A 15 -27.42 23.70 21.54
N SER A 16 -28.38 24.46 21.00
CA SER A 16 -28.63 24.79 19.60
C SER A 16 -29.11 23.73 18.61
N ARG A 17 -30.42 23.86 18.34
CA ARG A 17 -31.09 23.62 17.07
C ARG A 17 -30.47 24.38 15.89
N LEU A 18 -30.91 23.94 14.70
CA LEU A 18 -30.87 24.52 13.35
C LEU A 18 -29.67 24.16 12.46
N VAL A 19 -29.88 23.25 11.50
CA VAL A 19 -30.46 23.65 10.19
C VAL A 19 -31.06 22.48 9.38
N ASN A 20 -32.26 22.77 8.87
CA ASN A 20 -32.89 22.41 7.60
C ASN A 20 -33.06 20.94 7.14
N THR A 21 -34.23 20.46 7.51
CA THR A 21 -35.13 19.56 6.79
C THR A 21 -35.45 20.02 5.36
N ALA A 22 -35.40 19.12 4.38
CA ALA A 22 -36.34 19.10 3.25
C ALA A 22 -36.40 17.71 2.59
N ARG A 23 -37.44 16.95 3.00
CA ARG A 23 -38.24 15.94 2.25
C ARG A 23 -37.52 14.92 1.35
N ILE A 24 -37.72 13.64 1.66
CA ILE A 24 -38.55 12.70 0.87
C ILE A 24 -39.31 11.79 1.85
N LYS A 25 -40.46 11.28 1.41
CA LYS A 25 -41.66 10.96 2.18
C LYS A 25 -41.61 9.62 2.95
N ASN A 26 -41.93 9.75 4.24
CA ASN A 26 -42.71 8.91 5.15
C ASN A 26 -43.65 7.83 4.53
N ILE A 27 -43.63 6.60 5.07
CA ILE A 27 -44.71 5.93 5.86
C ILE A 27 -44.54 4.40 5.81
N GLY A 28 -44.46 3.78 6.99
CA GLY A 28 -44.63 2.33 7.11
C GLY A 28 -44.31 1.75 8.48
N THR A 29 -44.97 2.24 9.53
CA THR A 29 -45.34 1.50 10.77
C THR A 29 -44.28 0.58 11.38
N VAL A 30 -43.65 1.05 12.46
CA VAL A 30 -42.94 0.20 13.43
C VAL A 30 -43.93 -0.81 14.01
N ARG A 31 -43.92 -2.04 13.48
CA ARG A 31 -44.40 -3.20 14.20
C ARG A 31 -43.25 -3.71 15.06
N ILE A 32 -43.48 -3.66 16.37
CA ILE A 32 -42.70 -4.41 17.34
C ILE A 32 -42.94 -5.90 17.02
N GLY A 33 -41.97 -6.55 16.38
CA GLY A 33 -42.06 -7.98 16.08
C GLY A 33 -40.93 -8.49 15.17
N MET A 34 -40.22 -9.49 15.70
CA MET A 34 -39.45 -10.54 15.00
C MET A 34 -37.95 -10.30 14.76
N ALA A 35 -37.13 -10.89 15.64
CA ALA A 35 -35.68 -11.10 15.52
C ALA A 35 -35.25 -12.05 14.36
N GLY A 36 -36.05 -12.13 13.31
CA GLY A 36 -35.83 -12.95 12.11
C GLY A 36 -35.32 -12.16 10.92
N ASP A 37 -35.77 -10.89 10.77
CA ASP A 37 -35.46 -10.04 9.61
C ASP A 37 -33.95 -9.76 9.48
N ASP A 38 -33.31 -9.39 10.59
CA ASP A 38 -31.88 -9.06 10.62
C ASP A 38 -30.97 -10.23 10.18
N ARG A 39 -31.36 -11.49 10.47
CA ARG A 39 -30.55 -12.66 10.08
C ARG A 39 -30.67 -12.96 8.60
N ASP A 40 -31.88 -12.87 8.05
CA ASP A 40 -32.12 -13.11 6.64
C ASP A 40 -31.49 -11.99 5.80
N GLU A 41 -31.54 -10.74 6.26
CA GLU A 41 -30.82 -9.62 5.66
C GLU A 41 -29.30 -9.85 5.61
N VAL A 42 -28.70 -10.33 6.71
CA VAL A 42 -27.26 -10.65 6.75
C VAL A 42 -26.90 -11.78 5.80
N ILE A 43 -27.72 -12.83 5.73
CA ILE A 43 -27.50 -13.96 4.81
C ILE A 43 -27.57 -13.46 3.36
N GLN A 44 -28.57 -12.63 3.03
CA GLN A 44 -28.72 -12.06 1.69
C GLN A 44 -27.59 -11.10 1.34
N ALA A 45 -27.10 -10.29 2.29
CA ALA A 45 -25.95 -9.42 2.07
C ALA A 45 -24.68 -10.21 1.74
N ARG A 46 -24.41 -11.30 2.47
CA ARG A 46 -23.29 -12.21 2.18
C ARG A 46 -23.42 -12.88 0.81
N ALA A 47 -24.62 -13.33 0.48
CA ALA A 47 -24.94 -13.94 -0.81
C ALA A 47 -24.72 -12.97 -1.99
N GLN A 48 -25.17 -11.72 -1.86
CA GLN A 48 -24.95 -10.65 -2.84
C GLN A 48 -23.47 -10.33 -3.02
N ARG A 49 -22.68 -10.29 -1.94
CA ARG A 49 -21.22 -10.09 -2.02
C ARG A 49 -20.53 -11.24 -2.76
N LEU A 50 -20.89 -12.48 -2.43
CA LEU A 50 -20.36 -13.66 -3.13
C LEU A 50 -20.67 -13.61 -4.63
N LYS A 51 -21.90 -13.23 -4.98
CA LYS A 51 -22.33 -13.04 -6.38
C LYS A 51 -21.50 -11.96 -7.09
N ALA A 52 -21.26 -10.82 -6.44
CA ALA A 52 -20.45 -9.74 -7.01
C ALA A 52 -19.01 -10.20 -7.30
N TYR A 53 -18.40 -11.00 -6.42
CA TYR A 53 -17.07 -11.56 -6.67
C TYR A 53 -17.04 -12.54 -7.84
N ARG A 54 -18.07 -13.37 -7.99
CA ARG A 54 -18.20 -14.26 -9.16
C ARG A 54 -18.24 -13.47 -10.47
N GLU A 55 -19.04 -12.41 -10.51
CA GLU A 55 -19.20 -11.57 -11.70
C GLU A 55 -17.91 -10.79 -12.02
N ALA A 56 -17.23 -10.25 -11.01
CA ALA A 56 -15.91 -9.62 -11.16
C ALA A 56 -14.84 -10.63 -11.62
N ALA A 57 -14.96 -11.89 -11.21
CA ALA A 57 -14.13 -13.00 -11.68
C ALA A 57 -14.50 -13.48 -13.10
N GLY A 58 -15.49 -12.86 -13.75
CA GLY A 58 -15.82 -13.07 -15.17
C GLY A 58 -16.76 -14.26 -15.43
N PHE A 59 -17.28 -14.90 -14.40
CA PHE A 59 -18.22 -16.01 -14.57
C PHE A 59 -19.63 -15.48 -14.67
N ARG A 60 -20.33 -15.82 -15.77
CA ARG A 60 -21.73 -15.42 -15.96
C ARG A 60 -22.69 -16.26 -15.12
N PHE A 61 -22.34 -17.52 -14.86
CA PHE A 61 -23.19 -18.47 -14.15
C PHE A 61 -22.51 -19.07 -12.92
N ALA A 62 -23.27 -19.27 -11.84
CA ALA A 62 -22.79 -19.88 -10.60
C ALA A 62 -22.23 -21.30 -10.81
N ALA A 63 -22.89 -22.10 -11.66
CA ALA A 63 -22.46 -23.45 -12.00
C ALA A 63 -21.09 -23.47 -12.70
N GLU A 64 -20.80 -22.44 -13.50
CA GLU A 64 -19.53 -22.32 -14.21
C GLU A 64 -18.38 -22.09 -13.22
N ALA A 65 -18.56 -21.17 -12.27
CA ALA A 65 -17.59 -20.91 -11.21
C ALA A 65 -17.36 -22.15 -10.33
N ALA A 66 -18.43 -22.79 -9.87
CA ALA A 66 -18.32 -24.00 -9.04
C ALA A 66 -17.54 -25.11 -9.75
N ARG A 67 -17.83 -25.36 -11.04
CA ARG A 67 -17.08 -26.34 -11.84
C ARG A 67 -15.61 -25.95 -12.02
N ARG A 68 -15.33 -24.67 -12.28
CA ARG A 68 -13.96 -24.16 -12.50
C ARG A 68 -13.05 -24.32 -11.28
N TYR A 69 -13.61 -24.12 -10.09
CA TYR A 69 -12.89 -24.21 -8.82
C TYR A 69 -13.13 -25.52 -8.07
N ARG A 70 -13.85 -26.47 -8.68
CA ARG A 70 -14.20 -27.79 -8.11
C ARG A 70 -14.94 -27.68 -6.78
N TRP A 71 -15.79 -26.66 -6.63
CA TRP A 71 -16.73 -26.58 -5.52
C TRP A 71 -17.95 -27.45 -5.79
N VAL A 72 -18.60 -27.89 -4.72
CA VAL A 72 -19.88 -28.59 -4.81
C VAL A 72 -20.94 -27.59 -5.28
N GLU A 73 -21.34 -27.68 -6.55
CA GLU A 73 -22.24 -26.72 -7.21
C GLU A 73 -23.54 -26.47 -6.41
N PRO A 74 -24.29 -27.49 -5.95
CA PRO A 74 -25.50 -27.26 -5.17
C PRO A 74 -25.25 -26.43 -3.90
N THR A 75 -24.11 -26.66 -3.23
CA THR A 75 -23.72 -25.93 -2.01
C THR A 75 -23.37 -24.49 -2.34
N TYR A 76 -22.51 -24.27 -3.33
CA TYR A 76 -22.12 -22.94 -3.78
C TYR A 76 -23.34 -22.09 -4.22
N ARG A 77 -24.25 -22.68 -5.00
CA ARG A 77 -25.47 -22.01 -5.45
C ARG A 77 -26.43 -21.70 -4.30
N SER A 78 -26.50 -22.56 -3.28
CA SER A 78 -27.31 -22.30 -2.09
C SER A 78 -26.75 -21.12 -1.26
N HIS A 79 -25.43 -20.98 -1.19
CA HIS A 79 -24.74 -19.85 -0.57
C HIS A 79 -24.91 -18.56 -1.37
N GLU A 80 -24.74 -18.60 -2.70
CA GLU A 80 -24.91 -17.43 -3.58
C GLU A 80 -26.37 -16.95 -3.69
N ASN A 81 -27.34 -17.85 -3.52
CA ASN A 81 -28.76 -17.50 -3.49
C ASN A 81 -29.25 -17.08 -2.09
N GLY A 82 -28.39 -17.14 -1.07
CA GLY A 82 -28.75 -16.81 0.31
C GLY A 82 -29.81 -17.74 0.92
N THR A 83 -29.97 -18.95 0.37
CA THR A 83 -30.85 -19.98 0.95
C THR A 83 -30.18 -20.67 2.14
N ARG A 84 -28.85 -20.62 2.20
CA ARG A 84 -28.05 -21.14 3.32
C ARG A 84 -27.05 -20.07 3.79
N PRO A 85 -26.80 -19.95 5.10
CA PRO A 85 -25.76 -19.07 5.61
C PRO A 85 -24.39 -19.57 5.17
N ILE A 86 -23.51 -18.63 4.83
CA ILE A 86 -22.11 -18.90 4.52
C ILE A 86 -21.33 -18.93 5.84
N GLY A 87 -20.58 -20.00 6.08
CA GLY A 87 -19.61 -20.09 7.18
C GLY A 87 -18.23 -19.57 6.77
N ASP A 88 -17.37 -19.30 7.75
CA ASP A 88 -16.03 -18.72 7.51
C ASP A 88 -15.17 -19.60 6.57
N ASP A 89 -15.15 -20.93 6.77
CA ASP A 89 -14.40 -21.86 5.91
C ASP A 89 -14.87 -21.85 4.45
N ASP A 90 -16.18 -21.72 4.23
CA ASP A 90 -16.76 -21.64 2.89
C ASP A 90 -16.43 -20.30 2.25
N ALA A 91 -16.51 -19.21 3.03
CA ALA A 91 -16.13 -17.88 2.57
C ALA A 91 -14.66 -17.81 2.16
N ASP A 92 -13.74 -18.34 2.97
CA ASP A 92 -12.31 -18.40 2.64
C ASP A 92 -12.07 -19.25 1.39
N ARG A 93 -12.75 -20.39 1.27
CA ARG A 93 -12.63 -21.24 0.08
C ARG A 93 -13.06 -20.50 -1.20
N TYR A 94 -14.13 -19.73 -1.15
CA TYR A 94 -14.62 -18.96 -2.29
C TYR A 94 -13.70 -17.77 -2.62
N ALA A 95 -13.24 -17.07 -1.58
CA ALA A 95 -12.30 -15.96 -1.71
C ALA A 95 -10.98 -16.38 -2.37
N ILE A 96 -10.43 -17.54 -1.99
CA ILE A 96 -9.23 -18.10 -2.63
C ILE A 96 -9.46 -18.36 -4.11
N GLY A 97 -10.60 -18.93 -4.50
CA GLY A 97 -10.90 -19.19 -5.91
C GLY A 97 -11.03 -17.92 -6.74
N PHE A 98 -11.72 -16.90 -6.21
CA PHE A 98 -11.94 -15.65 -6.93
C PHE A 98 -10.75 -14.69 -6.89
N SER A 99 -9.75 -14.94 -6.05
CA SER A 99 -8.51 -14.15 -6.01
C SER A 99 -7.76 -14.22 -7.34
N ARG A 100 -7.19 -13.08 -7.75
CA ARG A 100 -6.39 -12.94 -8.98
C ARG A 100 -5.03 -12.31 -8.66
N PRO A 101 -4.01 -12.49 -9.51
CA PRO A 101 -2.78 -11.71 -9.40
C PRO A 101 -3.11 -10.21 -9.36
N GLY A 102 -2.69 -9.52 -8.29
CA GLY A 102 -2.95 -8.09 -8.06
C GLY A 102 -4.28 -7.74 -7.38
N ARG A 103 -5.15 -8.71 -7.05
CA ARG A 103 -6.33 -8.50 -6.22
C ARG A 103 -6.65 -9.74 -5.40
N LYS A 104 -6.21 -9.75 -4.13
CA LYS A 104 -6.47 -10.82 -3.17
C LYS A 104 -7.83 -10.57 -2.51
N ILE A 105 -8.67 -11.59 -2.47
CA ILE A 105 -9.95 -11.56 -1.75
C ILE A 105 -9.79 -12.46 -0.52
N THR A 106 -10.37 -12.06 0.60
CA THR A 106 -10.41 -12.83 1.85
C THR A 106 -11.84 -13.26 2.19
N GLY A 107 -12.03 -14.30 3.02
CA GLY A 107 -13.38 -14.70 3.45
C GLY A 107 -14.10 -13.58 4.20
N LYS A 108 -13.36 -12.70 4.90
CA LYS A 108 -13.91 -11.52 5.57
C LYS A 108 -14.61 -10.57 4.59
N ASP A 109 -14.08 -10.42 3.37
CA ASP A 109 -14.68 -9.56 2.35
C ASP A 109 -16.05 -10.06 1.90
N ILE A 110 -16.27 -11.38 1.94
CA ILE A 110 -17.57 -12.01 1.67
C ILE A 110 -18.48 -11.89 2.89
N MET A 111 -17.94 -12.10 4.09
CA MET A 111 -18.71 -12.19 5.34
C MET A 111 -19.21 -10.83 5.86
N TYR A 112 -18.37 -9.81 5.76
CA TYR A 112 -18.62 -8.47 6.33
C TYR A 112 -18.69 -7.38 5.26
N GLY A 113 -18.33 -7.71 4.00
CA GLY A 113 -18.10 -6.72 2.95
C GLY A 113 -16.64 -6.31 2.95
N PRO A 114 -16.17 -5.54 1.94
CA PRO A 114 -14.94 -4.80 2.12
C PRO A 114 -15.20 -3.94 3.35
N ALA A 115 -14.57 -4.27 4.48
CA ALA A 115 -14.61 -3.31 5.55
C ALA A 115 -14.09 -1.99 4.93
N GLU A 116 -14.53 -0.85 5.45
CA GLU A 116 -13.63 0.30 5.53
C GLU A 116 -12.43 -0.07 6.43
N THR A 117 -11.82 -1.25 6.23
CA THR A 117 -10.38 -1.39 6.23
C THR A 117 -9.91 -0.18 5.47
N PRO A 118 -9.12 0.72 6.10
CA PRO A 118 -8.35 1.68 5.34
C PRO A 118 -7.80 0.89 4.19
N ALA A 119 -8.17 1.26 2.95
CA ALA A 119 -7.69 0.57 1.77
C ALA A 119 -6.22 0.34 2.03
N ASP A 120 -5.84 -0.93 2.19
CA ASP A 120 -4.45 -1.26 2.33
C ASP A 120 -3.81 -0.56 1.13
N PRO A 121 -2.88 0.40 1.32
CA PRO A 121 -2.43 1.27 0.23
C PRO A 121 -1.90 0.46 -0.97
N SER A 122 -1.68 -0.84 -0.79
CA SER A 122 -1.45 -1.85 -1.83
C SER A 122 -2.59 -2.08 -2.84
N GLU A 123 -3.86 -1.75 -2.57
CA GLU A 123 -4.99 -1.99 -3.50
C GLU A 123 -5.08 -0.99 -4.67
N SER A 124 -4.31 0.11 -4.66
CA SER A 124 -4.26 1.04 -5.79
C SER A 124 -3.44 0.52 -6.98
N GLY A 125 -2.76 -0.63 -6.85
CA GLY A 125 -1.75 -1.08 -7.81
C GLY A 125 -0.56 -0.12 -7.93
N ILE A 126 -0.54 0.90 -7.07
CA ILE A 126 0.47 1.94 -6.96
C ILE A 126 1.06 1.81 -5.56
N LEU A 127 2.05 0.93 -5.42
CA LEU A 127 2.86 0.92 -4.21
C LEU A 127 3.87 2.06 -4.29
N ARG A 128 4.06 2.73 -3.17
CA ARG A 128 4.99 3.83 -3.00
C ARG A 128 6.26 3.29 -2.38
N VAL A 129 7.39 3.49 -3.04
CA VAL A 129 8.69 3.08 -2.51
C VAL A 129 9.42 4.32 -2.00
N PRO A 130 9.85 4.35 -0.72
CA PRO A 130 10.56 5.48 -0.17
C PRO A 130 11.97 5.56 -0.77
N VAL A 131 12.33 6.72 -1.28
CA VAL A 131 13.71 7.03 -1.71
C VAL A 131 14.46 7.55 -0.50
N VAL A 132 15.44 6.78 -0.03
CA VAL A 132 16.10 7.01 1.26
C VAL A 132 17.47 7.69 1.14
N GLY A 133 17.95 7.92 -0.09
CA GLY A 133 19.24 8.55 -0.34
C GLY A 133 19.52 8.83 -1.81
N MET A 134 20.53 9.66 -2.04
CA MET A 134 21.07 9.96 -3.36
C MET A 134 22.40 9.24 -3.55
N ILE A 135 22.68 8.79 -4.78
CA ILE A 135 23.94 8.16 -5.18
C ILE A 135 24.68 9.12 -6.10
N GLY A 136 25.80 9.66 -5.61
CA GLY A 136 26.59 10.66 -6.31
C GLY A 136 28.02 10.22 -6.62
N ALA A 137 28.87 11.22 -6.90
CA ALA A 137 30.22 11.08 -7.44
C ALA A 137 31.03 9.94 -6.80
N GLY A 138 31.41 8.94 -7.61
CA GLY A 138 32.16 7.76 -7.15
C GLY A 138 31.28 6.58 -6.71
N ALA A 139 29.98 6.68 -6.95
CA ALA A 139 28.94 5.73 -6.52
C ALA A 139 28.85 5.65 -5.00
N VAL A 140 29.03 6.76 -4.30
CA VAL A 140 28.85 6.87 -2.85
C VAL A 140 27.41 7.29 -2.58
N VAL A 141 26.72 6.62 -1.66
CA VAL A 141 25.43 7.14 -1.14
C VAL A 141 25.76 8.18 -0.09
N GLU A 142 25.37 9.44 -0.32
CA GLU A 142 25.67 10.53 0.60
C GLU A 142 25.01 10.28 1.98
N PRO A 143 25.78 10.34 3.09
CA PRO A 143 25.31 9.98 4.43
C PRO A 143 24.48 11.06 5.12
N GLU A 144 24.15 12.17 4.45
CA GLU A 144 23.43 13.32 5.03
C GLU A 144 22.00 12.99 5.55
N PHE A 145 21.55 11.75 5.40
CA PHE A 145 20.26 11.26 5.86
C PHE A 145 20.39 10.20 6.96
N GLU A 146 21.29 10.41 7.94
CA GLU A 146 21.43 9.55 9.12
C GLU A 146 20.15 9.51 9.99
N GLN A 147 19.24 10.47 9.77
CA GLN A 147 17.84 10.42 10.16
C GLN A 147 16.93 10.47 8.92
N VAL A 148 16.85 9.37 8.15
CA VAL A 148 15.77 9.23 7.17
C VAL A 148 14.46 9.19 7.98
N PRO A 149 13.48 10.11 7.76
CA PRO A 149 12.13 9.92 8.27
C PRO A 149 11.62 8.56 7.81
N GLU A 150 10.71 7.91 8.55
CA GLU A 150 10.16 6.60 8.13
C GLU A 150 9.62 6.58 6.69
N GLY A 151 9.31 7.76 6.10
CA GLY A 151 8.84 7.93 4.71
C GLY A 151 9.88 8.28 3.63
N GLY A 152 11.19 8.34 3.92
CA GLY A 152 12.20 8.72 2.91
C GLY A 152 12.27 10.22 2.59
N ILE A 153 13.13 10.60 1.64
CA ILE A 153 13.26 11.96 1.08
C ILE A 153 12.01 12.30 0.26
N TYR A 154 11.59 11.34 -0.57
CA TYR A 154 10.35 11.36 -1.32
C TYR A 154 9.94 9.92 -1.65
N GLU A 155 8.72 9.73 -2.13
CA GLU A 155 8.23 8.42 -2.54
C GLU A 155 8.13 8.35 -4.07
N VAL A 156 8.51 7.21 -4.64
CA VAL A 156 8.28 6.90 -6.05
C VAL A 156 7.04 6.04 -6.18
N GLU A 157 6.06 6.52 -6.94
CA GLU A 157 4.85 5.78 -7.29
C GLU A 157 5.13 4.83 -8.46
N LEU A 158 4.92 3.53 -8.25
CA LEU A 158 5.12 2.52 -9.28
C LEU A 158 3.81 2.15 -9.94
N PRO A 159 3.75 1.97 -11.27
CA PRO A 159 2.52 1.59 -11.95
C PRO A 159 2.20 0.10 -11.82
N TYR A 160 2.92 -0.62 -10.95
CA TYR A 160 2.80 -2.04 -10.70
C TYR A 160 3.02 -2.32 -9.21
N ALA A 161 2.44 -3.42 -8.73
CA ALA A 161 2.66 -3.90 -7.37
C ALA A 161 4.12 -4.33 -7.18
N VAL A 162 4.71 -3.92 -6.07
CA VAL A 162 6.03 -4.37 -5.62
C VAL A 162 5.94 -4.87 -4.18
N PRO A 163 6.92 -5.67 -3.73
CA PRO A 163 7.06 -6.04 -2.33
C PRO A 163 7.18 -4.80 -1.41
N GLU A 164 6.68 -4.92 -0.17
CA GLU A 164 6.64 -3.82 0.81
C GLU A 164 8.01 -3.50 1.43
N ASP A 165 8.96 -4.43 1.40
CA ASP A 165 10.30 -4.33 2.01
C ASP A 165 11.37 -3.77 1.04
N LEU A 166 10.96 -2.87 0.16
CA LEU A 166 11.87 -2.17 -0.76
C LEU A 166 12.16 -0.75 -0.29
N ILE A 167 13.41 -0.34 -0.49
CA ILE A 167 13.86 1.05 -0.40
C ILE A 167 14.47 1.44 -1.75
N ALA A 168 14.53 2.75 -2.02
CA ALA A 168 15.06 3.25 -3.28
C ALA A 168 16.17 4.27 -3.07
N PHE A 169 17.05 4.36 -4.06
CA PHE A 169 18.08 5.39 -4.15
C PHE A 169 17.99 6.06 -5.52
N GLN A 170 18.11 7.38 -5.56
CA GLN A 170 18.14 8.13 -6.81
C GLN A 170 19.60 8.40 -7.21
N VAL A 171 19.92 8.20 -8.48
CA VAL A 171 21.22 8.51 -9.07
C VAL A 171 21.28 10.01 -9.37
N GLU A 172 22.39 10.64 -8.98
CA GLU A 172 22.65 12.06 -9.21
C GLU A 172 23.94 12.24 -10.03
N GLY A 173 23.80 12.97 -11.13
CA GLY A 173 24.86 13.30 -12.07
C GLY A 173 25.36 12.13 -12.92
N ASP A 174 26.43 12.40 -13.66
CA ASP A 174 26.90 11.53 -14.74
C ASP A 174 27.90 10.44 -14.27
N SER A 175 28.18 10.39 -12.97
CA SER A 175 29.28 9.58 -12.41
C SER A 175 29.10 8.07 -12.57
N MET A 176 27.86 7.64 -12.82
CA MET A 176 27.45 6.25 -12.98
C MET A 176 27.16 5.87 -14.44
N MET A 177 27.37 6.80 -15.39
CA MET A 177 27.24 6.52 -16.81
C MET A 177 28.31 5.54 -17.29
N PRO A 178 28.03 4.69 -18.30
CA PRO A 178 26.80 4.55 -19.08
C PRO A 178 25.78 3.59 -18.43
N ARG A 179 26.05 3.05 -17.24
CA ARG A 179 25.20 2.04 -16.64
C ARG A 179 23.89 2.64 -16.11
N TYR A 180 24.01 3.78 -15.43
CA TYR A 180 22.90 4.54 -14.85
C TYR A 180 22.97 5.99 -15.29
N ASP A 181 21.80 6.55 -15.62
CA ASP A 181 21.64 7.94 -16.02
C ASP A 181 21.27 8.80 -14.81
N ASP A 182 21.55 10.10 -14.89
CA ASP A 182 21.08 11.07 -13.90
C ASP A 182 19.54 10.98 -13.74
N GLY A 183 19.08 10.89 -12.49
CA GLY A 183 17.67 10.73 -12.14
C GLY A 183 17.12 9.31 -12.23
N ASP A 184 17.94 8.30 -12.55
CA ASP A 184 17.54 6.90 -12.39
C ASP A 184 17.22 6.58 -10.93
N VAL A 185 16.25 5.71 -10.69
CA VAL A 185 15.88 5.25 -9.34
C VAL A 185 16.13 3.75 -9.24
N ILE A 186 16.96 3.35 -8.29
CA ILE A 186 17.37 1.97 -8.07
C ILE A 186 16.65 1.45 -6.82
N LEU A 187 15.84 0.42 -7.00
CA LEU A 187 15.08 -0.23 -5.94
C LEU A 187 15.90 -1.39 -5.41
N VAL A 188 16.04 -1.45 -4.10
CA VAL A 188 16.77 -2.51 -3.42
C VAL A 188 15.96 -3.04 -2.24
N TRP A 189 16.23 -4.28 -1.86
CA TRP A 189 15.67 -4.84 -0.63
C TRP A 189 16.25 -4.15 0.59
N LYS A 190 15.38 -3.80 1.54
CA LYS A 190 15.78 -3.19 2.82
C LYS A 190 16.61 -4.17 3.65
N ASP A 191 16.18 -5.42 3.71
CA ASP A 191 16.86 -6.49 4.44
C ASP A 191 17.57 -7.45 3.49
N GLN A 192 18.75 -7.91 3.91
CA GLN A 192 19.55 -8.86 3.14
C GLN A 192 18.89 -10.25 3.15
N LYS A 193 18.53 -10.77 1.97
CA LYS A 193 17.82 -12.05 1.82
C LYS A 193 18.72 -13.26 1.55
N ARG A 194 19.95 -13.02 1.06
CA ARG A 194 20.92 -14.05 0.66
C ARG A 194 22.24 -13.86 1.40
N SER A 195 23.08 -14.89 1.49
CA SER A 195 24.41 -14.76 2.10
C SER A 195 25.36 -13.92 1.22
N LEU A 196 26.41 -13.35 1.81
CA LEU A 196 27.42 -12.55 1.09
C LEU A 196 27.98 -13.30 -0.13
N GLU A 197 28.21 -14.60 0.01
CA GLU A 197 28.81 -15.43 -1.05
C GLU A 197 27.94 -15.55 -2.29
N SER A 198 26.63 -15.34 -2.15
CA SER A 198 25.69 -15.37 -3.28
C SER A 198 25.78 -14.12 -4.15
N PHE A 199 26.45 -13.06 -3.68
CA PHE A 199 26.57 -11.78 -4.38
C PHE A 199 27.89 -11.62 -5.14
N TYR A 200 28.81 -12.58 -5.09
CA TYR A 200 30.05 -12.46 -5.85
C TYR A 200 29.79 -12.41 -7.35
N GLY A 201 30.28 -11.34 -7.99
CA GLY A 201 30.02 -11.01 -9.40
C GLY A 201 28.71 -10.26 -9.63
N GLU A 202 27.87 -10.10 -8.61
CA GLU A 202 26.63 -9.34 -8.69
C GLU A 202 26.84 -7.87 -8.27
N GLU A 203 26.03 -6.99 -8.85
CA GLU A 203 25.95 -5.60 -8.43
C GLU A 203 24.95 -5.46 -7.29
N ALA A 204 25.33 -4.74 -6.24
CA ALA A 204 24.47 -4.50 -5.09
C ALA A 204 24.72 -3.12 -4.48
N ALA A 205 23.70 -2.62 -3.77
CA ALA A 205 23.93 -1.56 -2.81
C ALA A 205 24.62 -2.17 -1.58
N VAL A 206 25.69 -1.56 -1.09
CA VAL A 206 26.44 -2.05 0.04
C VAL A 206 26.64 -0.94 1.05
N ARG A 207 26.57 -1.27 2.34
CA ARG A 207 27.08 -0.44 3.43
C ARG A 207 28.31 -1.11 3.99
N THR A 208 29.41 -0.38 4.04
CA THR A 208 30.67 -0.82 4.61
C THR A 208 30.69 -0.53 6.11
N HIS A 209 31.53 -1.25 6.85
CA HIS A 209 31.60 -1.09 8.31
C HIS A 209 32.08 0.30 8.76
N ASP A 210 32.75 1.06 7.90
CA ASP A 210 33.10 2.47 8.13
C ASP A 210 31.94 3.43 7.81
N GLY A 211 30.71 2.91 7.62
CA GLY A 211 29.48 3.67 7.41
C GLY A 211 29.28 4.16 5.98
N ARG A 212 30.27 3.99 5.10
CA ARG A 212 30.17 4.40 3.70
C ARG A 212 29.23 3.45 2.96
N ARG A 213 28.61 3.97 1.92
CA ARG A 213 27.60 3.25 1.15
C ARG A 213 27.91 3.35 -0.32
N TYR A 214 27.74 2.26 -1.05
CA TYR A 214 28.08 2.21 -2.47
C TYR A 214 27.11 1.39 -3.31
N ILE A 215 27.04 1.67 -4.61
CA ILE A 215 26.58 0.68 -5.60
C ILE A 215 27.78 0.20 -6.40
N LYS A 216 28.14 -1.07 -6.20
CA LYS A 216 29.33 -1.68 -6.82
C LYS A 216 29.12 -3.17 -7.06
N THR A 217 29.91 -3.74 -7.96
CA THR A 217 29.99 -5.19 -8.13
C THR A 217 30.85 -5.78 -7.02
N ILE A 218 30.33 -6.78 -6.32
CA ILE A 218 31.02 -7.43 -5.21
C ILE A 218 31.94 -8.51 -5.77
N LEU A 219 33.23 -8.45 -5.46
CA LEU A 219 34.23 -9.43 -5.88
C LEU A 219 34.90 -10.07 -4.65
N TYR A 220 35.50 -11.24 -4.86
CA TYR A 220 36.27 -11.92 -3.82
C TYR A 220 37.40 -11.02 -3.29
N GLY A 221 37.45 -10.86 -1.96
CA GLY A 221 38.57 -10.23 -1.27
C GLY A 221 39.68 -11.22 -0.94
N LYS A 222 40.74 -10.71 -0.31
CA LYS A 222 41.89 -11.53 0.11
C LYS A 222 41.55 -12.50 1.25
N THR A 223 40.51 -12.21 2.04
CA THR A 223 40.05 -13.06 3.14
C THR A 223 38.56 -13.32 3.00
N ARG A 224 38.03 -14.32 3.73
CA ARG A 224 36.59 -14.61 3.75
C ARG A 224 35.72 -13.50 4.34
N GLN A 225 36.32 -12.57 5.08
CA GLN A 225 35.60 -11.47 5.75
C GLN A 225 35.66 -10.17 4.96
N THR A 226 36.41 -10.13 3.86
CA THR A 226 36.58 -8.94 3.05
C THR A 226 36.18 -9.20 1.62
N VAL A 227 35.70 -8.15 0.96
CA VAL A 227 35.37 -8.16 -0.46
C VAL A 227 36.11 -7.03 -1.16
N ASN A 228 36.25 -7.17 -2.47
CA ASN A 228 36.65 -6.06 -3.31
C ASN A 228 35.41 -5.48 -3.98
N LEU A 229 35.31 -4.17 -4.09
CA LEU A 229 34.20 -3.49 -4.72
C LEU A 229 34.64 -2.88 -6.04
N GLN A 230 34.15 -3.45 -7.14
CA GLN A 230 34.44 -2.97 -8.48
C GLN A 230 33.44 -1.89 -8.90
N SER A 231 33.98 -0.82 -9.47
CA SER A 231 33.20 0.26 -10.05
C SER A 231 33.30 0.19 -11.57
N PHE A 232 32.30 0.71 -12.27
CA PHE A 232 32.37 0.84 -13.74
C PHE A 232 33.37 1.93 -14.18
N ASN A 233 33.40 3.08 -13.48
CA ASN A 233 34.20 4.26 -13.86
C ASN A 233 35.35 4.60 -12.88
N ALA A 234 35.59 3.75 -11.89
CA ALA A 234 36.55 4.07 -10.83
C ALA A 234 37.41 2.87 -10.48
N LYS A 235 38.50 3.14 -9.74
CA LYS A 235 39.42 2.10 -9.29
C LYS A 235 38.71 1.09 -8.39
N LEU A 236 39.19 -0.14 -8.44
CA LEU A 236 38.80 -1.21 -7.52
C LEU A 236 39.09 -0.78 -6.08
N ILE A 237 38.12 -0.96 -5.19
CA ILE A 237 38.30 -0.76 -3.74
C ILE A 237 38.53 -2.14 -3.14
N GLU A 238 39.71 -2.38 -2.56
CA GLU A 238 40.08 -3.69 -2.06
C GLU A 238 39.88 -3.86 -0.56
N GLY A 239 39.64 -5.10 -0.12
CA GLY A 239 39.73 -5.46 1.30
C GLY A 239 38.64 -4.87 2.20
N VAL A 240 37.46 -4.60 1.66
CA VAL A 240 36.36 -3.92 2.33
C VAL A 240 35.55 -4.90 3.18
N ARG A 241 35.20 -4.51 4.41
CA ARG A 241 34.22 -5.23 5.24
C ARG A 241 32.83 -4.65 5.02
N ILE A 242 31.88 -5.54 4.71
CA ILE A 242 30.49 -5.19 4.44
C ILE A 242 29.66 -5.41 5.69
N GLU A 243 28.86 -4.43 6.04
CA GLU A 243 27.89 -4.48 7.14
C GLU A 243 26.49 -4.86 6.62
N TRP A 244 26.13 -4.38 5.43
CA TRP A 244 24.83 -4.63 4.82
C TRP A 244 24.92 -4.71 3.30
N ILE A 245 24.07 -5.55 2.70
CA ILE A 245 23.89 -5.69 1.26
C ILE A 245 22.41 -5.52 0.93
N GLY A 246 22.10 -4.45 0.19
CA GLY A 246 20.83 -4.25 -0.49
C GLY A 246 20.89 -4.86 -1.87
N GLU A 247 20.25 -6.01 -2.03
CA GLU A 247 20.07 -6.65 -3.33
C GLU A 247 19.23 -5.75 -4.25
N ILE A 248 19.72 -5.53 -5.48
CA ILE A 248 19.00 -4.74 -6.47
C ILE A 248 17.80 -5.54 -6.98
N TYR A 249 16.61 -5.00 -6.74
CA TYR A 249 15.35 -5.57 -7.23
C TYR A 249 15.05 -5.08 -8.65
N SER A 250 15.15 -3.78 -8.90
CA SER A 250 14.87 -3.18 -10.20
C SER A 250 15.48 -1.79 -10.34
N THR A 251 15.60 -1.30 -11.58
CA THR A 251 15.99 0.08 -11.89
C THR A 251 14.92 0.72 -12.75
N ILE A 252 14.48 1.91 -12.35
CA ILE A 252 13.51 2.73 -13.07
C ILE A 252 14.26 3.87 -13.72
N ARG A 253 14.11 4.00 -15.04
CA ARG A 253 14.83 5.04 -15.77
C ARG A 253 14.26 6.43 -15.48
N ALA A 254 15.10 7.46 -15.45
CA ALA A 254 14.71 8.85 -15.18
C ALA A 254 13.48 9.30 -15.99
N GLY A 255 13.43 8.95 -17.29
CA GLY A 255 12.29 9.25 -18.16
C GLY A 255 10.97 8.57 -17.77
N GLN A 256 11.02 7.43 -17.07
CA GLN A 256 9.85 6.78 -16.48
C GLN A 256 9.45 7.48 -15.16
N VAL A 257 10.42 7.79 -14.29
CA VAL A 257 10.19 8.51 -13.03
C VAL A 257 9.46 9.84 -13.25
N HIS A 258 9.88 10.63 -14.24
CA HIS A 258 9.23 11.90 -14.58
C HIS A 258 7.78 11.76 -15.08
N ARG A 259 7.47 10.67 -15.79
CA ARG A 259 6.11 10.40 -16.28
C ARG A 259 5.18 9.93 -15.16
N LEU A 260 5.73 9.21 -14.18
CA LEU A 260 4.99 8.75 -13.01
C LEU A 260 4.64 9.95 -12.12
N THR A 261 5.64 10.75 -11.73
CA THR A 261 5.44 11.96 -10.91
C THR A 261 4.52 13.01 -11.55
N LYS A 262 4.53 13.18 -12.88
CA LYS A 262 3.59 14.07 -13.60
C LYS A 262 2.13 13.59 -13.55
N ARG A 263 1.89 12.27 -13.59
CA ARG A 263 0.54 11.70 -13.47
C ARG A 263 -0.05 11.99 -12.09
N ASP A 264 0.79 12.02 -11.06
CA ASP A 264 0.36 12.25 -9.67
C ASP A 264 -0.04 13.72 -9.46
N ARG A 265 0.70 14.66 -10.07
CA ARG A 265 0.31 16.08 -10.10
C ARG A 265 -1.00 16.32 -10.84
N ALA A 266 -1.28 15.56 -11.89
CA ALA A 266 -2.53 15.66 -12.65
C ALA A 266 -3.73 15.01 -11.94
N ARG A 267 -3.50 14.06 -11.02
CA ARG A 267 -4.53 13.35 -10.24
C ARG A 267 -4.89 14.03 -8.92
N LYS A 268 -4.05 14.92 -8.38
CA LYS A 268 -4.43 15.74 -7.21
C LYS A 268 -5.59 16.67 -7.57
N PRO A 269 -6.78 16.57 -6.93
CA PRO A 269 -7.85 17.52 -7.14
C PRO A 269 -7.36 18.90 -6.66
N VAL A 270 -7.45 19.89 -7.55
CA VAL A 270 -7.17 21.29 -7.23
C VAL A 270 -8.03 21.68 -6.04
N ALA A 271 -7.42 21.89 -4.88
CA ALA A 271 -8.11 22.42 -3.71
C ALA A 271 -8.76 23.75 -4.12
N LYS A 272 -10.10 23.80 -4.12
CA LYS A 272 -10.84 25.03 -4.40
C LYS A 272 -10.42 26.07 -3.36
N ARG A 273 -9.77 27.14 -3.83
CA ARG A 273 -9.52 28.35 -3.03
C ARG A 273 -10.83 28.79 -2.37
N PRO A 274 -10.86 29.06 -1.05
CA PRO A 274 -12.04 29.64 -0.43
C PRO A 274 -12.30 31.02 -1.07
N SER A 275 -13.50 31.22 -1.60
CA SER A 275 -13.90 32.49 -2.18
C SER A 275 -13.95 33.55 -1.07
N ALA A 276 -13.15 34.60 -1.21
CA ALA A 276 -13.19 35.75 -0.32
C ALA A 276 -14.59 36.35 -0.31
N ALA A 277 -15.27 36.27 0.84
CA ALA A 277 -16.51 36.98 1.08
C ALA A 277 -16.22 38.49 1.05
N LYS A 278 -16.86 39.20 0.12
CA LYS A 278 -16.88 40.66 0.08
C LYS A 278 -17.54 41.18 1.37
N GLY A 279 -16.79 41.93 2.16
CA GLY A 279 -17.33 42.74 3.24
C GLY A 279 -18.27 43.80 2.68
N ALA A 280 -19.51 43.81 3.17
CA ALA A 280 -20.46 44.88 2.95
C ALA A 280 -20.28 45.93 4.05
N HIS A 281 -19.77 47.10 3.69
CA HIS A 281 -19.99 48.33 4.43
C HIS A 281 -21.35 48.90 4.02
N LYS A 282 -22.30 48.93 4.96
CA LYS A 282 -23.09 50.12 5.30
C LYS A 282 -23.93 49.87 6.54
#